data_AF-A0A166C9X7-F1
#
_entry.id   AF-A0A166C9X7-F1
#
_cell.length_a   1.000
_cell.length_b   1.000
_cell.length_c   1.000
_cell.angle_alpha   90.00
_cell.angle_beta   90.00
_cell.angle_gamma   90.00
#
_symmetry.space_group_name_H-M   'P 1'
#
loop_
_entity.id
_entity.type
_entity.pdbx_description
1 polymer ?
#
loop_
_entity_poly.entity_id
_entity_poly.type
_entity_poly.pdbx_seq_one_letter_code
_entity_poly.pdbx_strand_id
1 'polypeptide(L)'
;MPQVPSRPPPYSVECSSFPPPIEAAAGPQAWAFQRAFESAREPVRWAILTTMRCWDDAWSFKDVEVPRQRIQQAYDQAPSDLKVTLDYIITKNLPFYFLSEGDRRCYDLYLTDRVHEAETSMLSQADFLREFHSAVEPVKKAIVLTMENWVFFEERKDTKPVSKSEAAQVYASASGTLKVVISWMLATGWIICICGRQEFEQGKDSVHRSCQNLVTAHIELHAMNRLAGMY
;
A
#
# COMPACT_ATOMS: atom_id res chain seq x y z
N MET A 1 55.43 -18.46 13.96
CA MET A 1 54.02 -18.64 14.35
C MET A 1 53.40 -17.26 14.56
N PRO A 2 52.30 -16.89 13.89
CA PRO A 2 51.73 -15.56 14.03
C PRO A 2 50.89 -15.49 15.32
N GLN A 3 51.09 -14.42 16.09
CA GLN A 3 50.32 -14.13 17.31
C GLN A 3 48.86 -13.80 16.96
N VAL A 4 47.93 -14.43 17.66
CA VAL A 4 46.50 -14.14 17.59
C VAL A 4 46.23 -12.82 18.32
N PRO A 5 45.52 -11.84 17.72
CA PRO A 5 45.15 -10.62 18.42
C PRO A 5 44.14 -10.92 19.53
N SER A 6 44.43 -10.48 20.75
CA SER A 6 43.61 -10.70 21.96
C SER A 6 42.44 -9.71 22.12
N ARG A 7 42.02 -9.05 21.04
CA ARG A 7 40.87 -8.13 21.04
C ARG A 7 40.02 -8.33 19.79
N PRO A 8 38.69 -8.41 19.92
CA PRO A 8 37.80 -8.37 18.76
C PRO A 8 37.87 -7.00 18.09
N PRO A 9 37.63 -6.91 16.76
CA PRO A 9 37.64 -5.63 16.05
C PRO A 9 36.53 -4.70 16.57
N PRO A 10 36.76 -3.38 16.60
CA PRO A 10 35.83 -2.43 17.18
C PRO A 10 34.80 -2.02 16.12
N TYR A 11 33.74 -2.80 15.96
CA TYR A 11 32.51 -2.31 15.31
C TYR A 11 31.29 -2.81 16.09
N SER A 12 30.89 -1.93 17.01
CA SER A 12 29.53 -1.61 17.41
C SER A 12 28.50 -2.74 17.34
N VAL A 13 28.66 -3.75 18.20
CA VAL A 13 27.49 -4.36 18.84
C VAL A 13 26.97 -3.33 19.84
N GLU A 14 26.31 -2.28 19.35
CA GLU A 14 25.24 -1.67 20.12
C GLU A 14 24.09 -2.67 20.11
N CYS A 15 24.24 -3.72 20.92
CA CYS A 15 23.10 -4.31 21.60
C CYS A 15 22.44 -3.15 22.35
N SER A 16 21.52 -2.45 21.69
CA SER A 16 20.50 -1.65 22.35
C SER A 16 19.75 -2.63 23.24
N SER A 17 20.25 -2.72 24.45
CA SER A 17 19.79 -3.57 25.50
C SER A 17 18.48 -2.95 25.97
N PHE A 18 17.45 -3.80 26.00
CA PHE A 18 16.07 -3.51 26.37
C PHE A 18 15.20 -2.87 25.27
N PRO A 19 13.95 -3.34 25.08
CA PRO A 19 13.00 -2.63 24.24
C PRO A 19 12.85 -1.20 24.75
N PRO A 20 12.63 -0.21 23.86
CA PRO A 20 12.44 1.18 24.27
C PRO A 20 11.38 1.29 25.37
N PRO A 21 11.47 2.28 26.27
CA PRO A 21 10.55 2.43 27.37
C PRO A 21 9.12 2.39 26.86
N ILE A 22 8.38 1.46 27.43
CA ILE A 22 6.99 1.18 27.17
C ILE A 22 6.14 2.43 27.43
N GLU A 23 5.39 2.89 26.43
CA GLU A 23 4.33 3.87 26.66
C GLU A 23 3.08 3.12 27.15
N ALA A 24 2.82 3.19 28.47
CA ALA A 24 1.69 2.50 29.12
C ALA A 24 0.30 2.93 28.57
N ALA A 25 0.23 4.06 27.85
CA ALA A 25 -0.98 4.60 27.24
C ALA A 25 -1.31 3.99 25.87
N ALA A 26 -0.38 3.30 25.21
CA ALA A 26 -0.60 2.76 23.87
C ALA A 26 -1.41 1.46 23.90
N GLY A 27 -2.32 1.30 22.92
CA GLY A 27 -3.23 0.15 22.84
C GLY A 27 -2.54 -1.17 22.48
N PRO A 28 -3.17 -2.34 22.75
CA PRO A 28 -2.55 -3.66 22.55
C PRO A 28 -2.00 -3.94 21.14
N GLN A 29 -2.56 -3.30 20.11
CA GLN A 29 -2.10 -3.44 18.73
C GLN A 29 -0.75 -2.74 18.50
N ALA A 30 -0.59 -1.51 18.99
CA ALA A 30 0.68 -0.77 18.89
C ALA A 30 1.83 -1.51 19.62
N TRP A 31 1.49 -2.19 20.71
CA TRP A 31 2.39 -3.08 21.43
C TRP A 31 2.82 -4.32 20.63
N ALA A 32 1.87 -4.99 19.98
CA ALA A 32 2.17 -6.12 19.11
C ALA A 32 3.06 -5.67 17.93
N PHE A 33 2.73 -4.52 17.34
CA PHE A 33 3.50 -3.91 16.27
C PHE A 33 4.94 -3.60 16.67
N GLN A 34 5.17 -2.91 17.80
CA GLN A 34 6.52 -2.63 18.30
C GLN A 34 7.35 -3.91 18.42
N ARG A 35 6.79 -4.96 19.04
CA ARG A 35 7.53 -6.23 19.20
C ARG A 35 7.85 -6.86 17.86
N ALA A 36 6.91 -6.86 16.92
CA ALA A 36 7.11 -7.41 15.59
C ALA A 36 8.16 -6.62 14.81
N PHE A 37 8.11 -5.28 14.86
CA PHE A 37 9.12 -4.39 14.29
C PHE A 37 10.51 -4.69 14.83
N GLU A 38 10.66 -4.75 16.15
CA GLU A 38 11.94 -5.02 16.83
C GLU A 38 12.54 -6.40 16.45
N SER A 39 11.67 -7.38 16.23
CA SER A 39 12.07 -8.73 15.76
C SER A 39 12.36 -8.81 14.26
N ALA A 40 11.96 -7.81 13.49
CA ALA A 40 12.10 -7.83 12.04
C ALA A 40 13.55 -7.56 11.61
N ARG A 41 13.89 -8.10 10.43
CA ARG A 41 15.21 -7.92 9.81
C ARG A 41 15.41 -6.46 9.42
N GLU A 42 16.67 -6.00 9.39
CA GLU A 42 17.02 -4.60 9.09
C GLU A 42 16.32 -4.05 7.82
N PRO A 43 16.29 -4.78 6.67
CA PRO A 43 15.63 -4.26 5.47
C PRO A 43 14.11 -4.05 5.63
N VAL A 44 13.47 -4.86 6.47
CA VAL A 44 12.03 -4.74 6.76
C VAL A 44 11.78 -3.57 7.70
N ARG A 45 12.64 -3.37 8.71
CA ARG A 45 12.57 -2.19 9.58
C ARG A 45 12.76 -0.90 8.78
N TRP A 46 13.72 -0.88 7.85
CA TRP A 46 13.92 0.24 6.93
C TRP A 46 12.68 0.50 6.07
N ALA A 47 12.07 -0.55 5.49
CA ALA A 47 10.86 -0.43 4.69
C ALA A 47 9.68 0.17 5.49
N ILE A 48 9.49 -0.25 6.74
CA ILE A 48 8.46 0.27 7.65
C ILE A 48 8.67 1.77 7.90
N LEU A 49 9.89 2.16 8.30
CA LEU A 49 10.22 3.56 8.59
C LEU A 49 10.07 4.44 7.35
N THR A 50 10.48 3.92 6.20
CA THR A 50 10.36 4.62 4.92
C THR A 50 8.90 4.75 4.48
N THR A 51 8.09 3.72 4.67
CA THR A 51 6.63 3.76 4.38
C THR A 51 5.93 4.80 5.23
N MET A 52 6.24 4.86 6.54
CA MET A 52 5.74 5.93 7.40
C MET A 52 6.12 7.31 6.83
N ARG A 53 7.42 7.55 6.64
CA ARG A 53 7.94 8.84 6.18
C ARG A 53 7.31 9.29 4.87
N CYS A 54 7.22 8.40 3.89
CA CYS A 54 6.83 8.71 2.52
C CYS A 54 5.34 8.49 2.23
N TRP A 55 4.51 8.23 3.25
CA TRP A 55 3.08 8.02 3.03
C TRP A 55 2.43 9.25 2.37
N ASP A 56 1.68 9.02 1.29
CA ASP A 56 1.11 10.08 0.46
C ASP A 56 0.04 10.88 1.20
N ASP A 57 -0.81 10.22 2.00
CA ASP A 57 -1.86 10.92 2.74
C ASP A 57 -1.29 11.73 3.91
N ALA A 58 -1.95 12.83 4.23
CA ALA A 58 -1.58 13.66 5.37
C ALA A 58 -1.73 12.86 6.69
N TRP A 59 -0.65 12.81 7.47
CA TRP A 59 -0.64 12.21 8.80
C TRP A 59 0.47 12.82 9.66
N SER A 60 0.47 12.56 10.98
CA SER A 60 1.27 13.30 11.96
C SER A 60 2.80 13.23 11.77
N PHE A 61 3.31 12.20 11.11
CA PHE A 61 4.75 12.03 10.88
C PHE A 61 5.12 11.95 9.39
N LYS A 62 4.27 12.49 8.51
CA LYS A 62 4.61 12.61 7.09
C LYS A 62 5.88 13.45 6.91
N ASP A 63 6.78 12.99 6.05
CA ASP A 63 8.09 13.61 5.76
C ASP A 63 9.03 13.73 6.97
N VAL A 64 8.66 13.13 8.12
CA VAL A 64 9.45 13.12 9.35
C VAL A 64 10.11 11.77 9.52
N GLU A 65 11.41 11.77 9.83
CA GLU A 65 12.10 10.55 10.23
C GLU A 65 11.66 10.13 11.63
N VAL A 66 10.95 9.01 11.72
CA VAL A 66 10.46 8.46 12.99
C VAL A 66 11.61 7.74 13.71
N PRO A 67 12.05 8.23 14.88
CA PRO A 67 13.06 7.51 15.65
C PRO A 67 12.52 6.15 16.10
N ARG A 68 13.38 5.13 16.17
CA ARG A 68 13.02 3.78 16.63
C ARG A 68 12.28 3.77 17.96
N GLN A 69 12.64 4.65 18.89
CA GLN A 69 12.01 4.74 20.21
C GLN A 69 10.55 5.24 20.16
N ARG A 70 10.14 5.89 19.06
CA ARG A 70 8.79 6.44 18.87
C ARG A 70 7.92 5.60 17.95
N ILE A 71 8.37 4.42 17.52
CA ILE A 71 7.66 3.63 16.52
C ILE A 71 6.29 3.13 17.02
N GLN A 72 6.19 2.78 18.31
CA GLN A 72 4.91 2.48 18.96
C GLN A 72 3.93 3.65 18.87
N GLN A 73 4.38 4.85 19.25
CA GLN A 73 3.57 6.07 19.22
C GLN A 73 3.16 6.46 17.79
N ALA A 74 4.11 6.39 16.85
CA ALA A 74 3.85 6.69 15.44
C ALA A 74 2.84 5.72 14.85
N TYR A 75 2.96 4.42 15.14
CA TYR A 75 1.97 3.44 14.74
C TYR A 75 0.60 3.72 15.36
N ASP A 76 0.51 4.02 16.67
CA ASP A 76 -0.77 4.29 17.33
C ASP A 76 -1.53 5.47 16.68
N GLN A 77 -0.81 6.51 16.27
CA GLN A 77 -1.35 7.69 15.59
C GLN A 77 -1.54 7.51 14.07
N ALA A 78 -1.05 6.43 13.49
CA ALA A 78 -1.14 6.21 12.05
C ALA A 78 -2.62 6.04 11.62
N PRO A 79 -3.00 6.56 10.43
CA PRO A 79 -4.30 6.27 9.85
C PRO A 79 -4.45 4.76 9.61
N SER A 80 -5.70 4.30 9.55
CA SER A 80 -6.04 2.87 9.44
C SER A 80 -5.32 2.20 8.26
N ASP A 81 -5.30 2.85 7.10
CA ASP A 81 -4.73 2.27 5.88
C ASP A 81 -3.20 2.15 5.95
N LEU A 82 -2.54 3.12 6.61
CA LEU A 82 -1.12 3.02 6.91
C LEU A 82 -0.86 1.87 7.89
N LYS A 83 -1.65 1.72 8.97
CA LYS A 83 -1.50 0.59 9.91
C LYS A 83 -1.60 -0.76 9.19
N VAL A 84 -2.63 -0.95 8.36
CA VAL A 84 -2.82 -2.16 7.54
C VAL A 84 -1.61 -2.40 6.64
N THR A 85 -1.06 -1.35 6.05
CA THR A 85 0.12 -1.45 5.17
C THR A 85 1.38 -1.83 5.92
N LEU A 86 1.61 -1.25 7.10
CA LEU A 86 2.76 -1.58 7.94
C LEU A 86 2.69 -3.02 8.46
N ASP A 87 1.49 -3.45 8.90
CA ASP A 87 1.24 -4.82 9.32
C ASP A 87 1.46 -5.82 8.16
N TYR A 88 1.07 -5.43 6.93
CA TYR A 88 1.30 -6.22 5.73
C TYR A 88 2.80 -6.37 5.43
N ILE A 89 3.59 -5.29 5.49
CA ILE A 89 5.05 -5.32 5.33
C ILE A 89 5.69 -6.30 6.31
N ILE A 90 5.32 -6.23 7.59
CA ILE A 90 5.84 -7.13 8.63
C ILE A 90 5.44 -8.57 8.34
N THR A 91 4.15 -8.82 8.12
CA THR A 91 3.58 -10.17 7.98
C THR A 91 4.15 -10.90 6.77
N LYS A 92 4.41 -10.18 5.68
CA LYS A 92 4.99 -10.70 4.45
C LYS A 92 6.52 -10.58 4.41
N ASN A 93 7.13 -10.01 5.45
CA ASN A 93 8.58 -9.79 5.57
C ASN A 93 9.17 -9.05 4.35
N LEU A 94 8.50 -7.96 3.94
CA LEU A 94 8.82 -7.20 2.72
C LEU A 94 9.92 -6.16 2.99
N PRO A 95 10.98 -6.11 2.19
CA PRO A 95 12.07 -5.15 2.37
C PRO A 95 11.94 -3.88 1.49
N PHE A 96 10.71 -3.52 1.09
CA PHE A 96 10.43 -2.32 0.31
C PHE A 96 9.21 -1.59 0.87
N TYR A 97 9.16 -0.29 0.62
CA TYR A 97 8.14 0.60 1.14
C TYR A 97 6.99 0.80 0.16
N PHE A 98 5.87 1.29 0.66
CA PHE A 98 4.71 1.72 -0.12
C PHE A 98 4.50 3.23 0.07
N LEU A 99 3.95 3.91 -0.92
CA LEU A 99 3.56 5.33 -0.79
C LEU A 99 2.09 5.48 -0.41
N SER A 100 1.25 4.52 -0.83
CA SER A 100 -0.18 4.56 -0.59
C SER A 100 -0.78 3.18 -0.33
N GLU A 101 -2.04 3.16 0.13
CA GLU A 101 -2.79 1.92 0.24
C GLU A 101 -3.02 1.27 -1.14
N GLY A 102 -3.18 2.10 -2.18
CA GLY A 102 -3.35 1.65 -3.55
C GLY A 102 -2.12 0.88 -4.05
N ASP A 103 -0.91 1.37 -3.77
CA ASP A 103 0.33 0.65 -4.12
C ASP A 103 0.38 -0.72 -3.46
N ARG A 104 0.02 -0.80 -2.18
CA ARG A 104 -0.04 -2.06 -1.44
C ARG A 104 -1.06 -3.02 -2.05
N ARG A 105 -2.27 -2.55 -2.39
CA ARG A 105 -3.32 -3.35 -3.02
C ARG A 105 -2.88 -3.89 -4.38
N CYS A 106 -2.32 -3.03 -5.23
CA CYS A 106 -1.75 -3.41 -6.53
C CYS A 106 -0.67 -4.49 -6.37
N TYR A 107 0.24 -4.31 -5.41
CA TYR A 107 1.30 -5.29 -5.15
C TYR A 107 0.73 -6.62 -4.63
N ASP A 108 -0.26 -6.60 -3.75
CA ASP A 108 -0.92 -7.82 -3.25
C ASP A 108 -1.62 -8.60 -4.38
N LEU A 109 -2.31 -7.90 -5.29
CA LEU A 109 -2.89 -8.52 -6.49
C LEU A 109 -1.81 -9.17 -7.36
N TYR A 110 -0.66 -8.52 -7.53
CA TYR A 110 0.47 -9.08 -8.28
C TYR A 110 1.06 -10.31 -7.59
N LEU A 111 1.32 -10.21 -6.28
CA LEU A 111 1.90 -11.30 -5.49
C LEU A 111 0.99 -12.54 -5.44
N THR A 112 -0.32 -12.33 -5.48
CA THR A 112 -1.33 -13.41 -5.42
C THR A 112 -1.78 -13.90 -6.79
N ASP A 113 -1.20 -13.40 -7.88
CA ASP A 113 -1.57 -13.72 -9.27
C ASP A 113 -3.06 -13.44 -9.59
N ARG A 114 -3.62 -12.39 -9.00
CA ARG A 114 -5.02 -11.97 -9.14
C ARG A 114 -5.21 -10.73 -9.99
N VAL A 115 -4.16 -10.24 -10.63
CA VAL A 115 -4.24 -9.03 -11.46
C VAL A 115 -5.21 -9.22 -12.63
N HIS A 116 -5.10 -10.35 -13.34
CA HIS A 116 -5.99 -10.64 -14.46
C HIS A 116 -7.47 -10.73 -14.04
N GLU A 117 -7.74 -11.31 -12.86
CA GLU A 117 -9.08 -11.34 -12.26
C GLU A 117 -9.60 -9.92 -12.04
N ALA A 118 -8.79 -9.05 -11.43
CA ALA A 118 -9.16 -7.66 -11.16
C ALA A 118 -9.40 -6.83 -12.43
N GLU A 119 -8.70 -7.13 -13.53
CA GLU A 119 -8.80 -6.41 -14.80
C GLU A 119 -9.99 -6.82 -15.68
N THR A 120 -10.59 -7.97 -15.39
CA THR A 120 -11.64 -8.57 -16.24
C THR A 120 -12.96 -8.83 -15.52
N SER A 121 -12.93 -8.91 -14.19
CA SER A 121 -14.10 -9.25 -13.40
C SER A 121 -14.91 -8.01 -13.02
N MET A 122 -16.22 -8.16 -13.01
CA MET A 122 -17.14 -7.17 -12.42
C MET A 122 -17.67 -7.69 -11.09
N LEU A 123 -17.74 -6.79 -10.11
CA LEU A 123 -18.37 -7.08 -8.83
C LEU A 123 -19.89 -7.25 -9.00
N SER A 124 -20.47 -8.12 -8.18
CA SER A 124 -21.92 -8.13 -7.99
C SER A 124 -22.38 -6.77 -7.43
N GLN A 125 -23.65 -6.41 -7.59
CA GLN A 125 -24.14 -5.13 -7.05
C GLN A 125 -23.98 -5.05 -5.52
N ALA A 126 -24.17 -6.17 -4.81
CA ALA A 126 -23.99 -6.23 -3.36
C ALA A 126 -22.52 -6.04 -2.96
N ASP A 127 -21.59 -6.68 -3.68
CA ASP A 127 -20.16 -6.52 -3.43
C ASP A 127 -19.69 -5.11 -3.77
N PHE A 128 -20.12 -4.55 -4.91
CA PHE A 128 -19.83 -3.15 -5.26
C PHE A 128 -20.25 -2.20 -4.14
N LEU A 129 -21.47 -2.33 -3.61
CA LEU A 129 -21.94 -1.48 -2.52
C LEU A 129 -21.05 -1.60 -1.27
N ARG A 130 -20.74 -2.83 -0.87
CA ARG A 130 -19.88 -3.09 0.30
C ARG A 130 -18.50 -2.47 0.12
N GLU A 131 -17.85 -2.74 -1.01
CA GLU A 131 -16.51 -2.23 -1.31
C GLU A 131 -16.52 -0.70 -1.45
N PHE A 132 -17.49 -0.15 -2.17
CA PHE A 132 -17.62 1.30 -2.37
C PHE A 132 -17.85 2.04 -1.05
N HIS A 133 -18.70 1.53 -0.15
CA HIS A 133 -18.89 2.16 1.15
C HIS A 133 -17.66 2.06 2.06
N SER A 134 -16.90 0.98 1.94
CA SER A 134 -15.68 0.75 2.71
C SER A 134 -14.47 1.51 2.17
N ALA A 135 -14.50 1.91 0.88
CA ALA A 135 -13.41 2.63 0.24
C ALA A 135 -13.16 4.01 0.89
N VAL A 136 -11.90 4.46 0.79
CA VAL A 136 -11.52 5.81 1.21
C VAL A 136 -12.14 6.86 0.29
N GLU A 137 -12.26 8.07 0.83
CA GLU A 137 -12.94 9.19 0.18
C GLU A 137 -12.36 9.57 -1.20
N PRO A 138 -11.03 9.58 -1.42
CA PRO A 138 -10.44 9.80 -2.76
C PRO A 138 -10.89 8.78 -3.80
N VAL A 139 -10.92 7.48 -3.45
CA VAL A 139 -11.38 6.40 -4.34
C VAL A 139 -12.86 6.58 -4.68
N LYS A 140 -13.70 6.88 -3.68
CA LYS A 140 -15.12 7.16 -3.89
C LYS A 140 -15.34 8.30 -4.89
N LYS A 141 -14.57 9.39 -4.76
CA LYS A 141 -14.63 10.53 -5.69
C LYS A 141 -14.19 10.13 -7.10
N ALA A 142 -13.08 9.41 -7.23
CA ALA A 142 -12.58 8.96 -8.53
C ALA A 142 -13.59 8.06 -9.26
N ILE A 143 -14.26 7.16 -8.53
CA ILE A 143 -15.30 6.28 -9.08
C ILE A 143 -16.49 7.08 -9.61
N VAL A 144 -16.99 8.03 -8.82
CA VAL A 144 -18.11 8.87 -9.23
C VAL A 144 -17.77 9.70 -10.48
N LEU A 145 -16.60 10.34 -10.49
CA LEU A 145 -16.09 11.07 -11.66
C LEU A 145 -15.92 10.15 -12.88
N THR A 146 -15.46 8.91 -12.66
CA THR A 146 -15.35 7.91 -13.73
C THR A 146 -16.71 7.54 -14.30
N MET A 147 -17.73 7.35 -13.47
CA MET A 147 -19.09 7.06 -13.96
C MET A 147 -19.63 8.20 -14.82
N GLU A 148 -19.41 9.46 -14.42
CA GLU A 148 -19.82 10.65 -15.20
C GLU A 148 -19.05 10.75 -16.52
N ASN A 149 -17.71 10.74 -16.44
CA ASN A 149 -16.83 10.97 -17.59
C ASN A 149 -16.92 9.84 -18.59
N TRP A 150 -17.01 8.59 -18.14
CA TRP A 150 -17.12 7.45 -19.05
C TRP A 150 -18.38 7.53 -19.91
N VAL A 151 -19.53 7.85 -19.30
CA VAL A 151 -20.78 7.96 -20.05
C VAL A 151 -20.73 9.15 -21.04
N PHE A 152 -20.06 10.23 -20.66
CA PHE A 152 -19.87 11.38 -21.55
C PHE A 152 -18.92 11.08 -22.73
N PHE A 153 -17.70 10.59 -22.45
CA PHE A 153 -16.66 10.43 -23.47
C PHE A 153 -16.78 9.14 -24.28
N GLU A 154 -17.06 8.01 -23.64
CA GLU A 154 -17.14 6.70 -24.33
C GLU A 154 -18.55 6.43 -24.86
N GLU A 155 -19.58 6.66 -24.05
CA GLU A 155 -20.96 6.38 -24.47
C GLU A 155 -21.60 7.53 -25.26
N ARG A 156 -20.96 8.71 -25.29
CA ARG A 156 -21.44 9.93 -25.99
C ARG A 156 -22.85 10.32 -25.61
N LYS A 157 -23.21 10.14 -24.35
CA LYS A 157 -24.51 10.53 -23.79
C LYS A 157 -24.32 11.74 -22.89
N ASP A 158 -25.30 12.63 -22.90
CA ASP A 158 -25.37 13.68 -21.89
C ASP A 158 -25.56 13.05 -20.51
N THR A 159 -24.76 13.52 -19.56
CA THR A 159 -24.77 13.04 -18.18
C THR A 159 -25.17 14.16 -17.24
N LYS A 160 -25.94 13.79 -16.22
CA LYS A 160 -26.05 14.62 -15.02
C LYS A 160 -24.91 14.23 -14.08
N PRO A 161 -24.44 15.15 -13.22
CA PRO A 161 -23.54 14.80 -12.13
C PRO A 161 -24.13 13.64 -11.32
N VAL A 162 -23.32 12.64 -11.06
CA VAL A 162 -23.65 11.45 -10.28
C VAL A 162 -23.28 11.77 -8.83
N SER A 163 -24.23 11.67 -7.92
CA SER A 163 -23.92 11.73 -6.50
C SER A 163 -23.44 10.37 -5.97
N LYS A 164 -22.72 10.36 -4.84
CA LYS A 164 -22.33 9.09 -4.19
C LYS A 164 -23.53 8.22 -3.80
N SER A 165 -24.67 8.84 -3.46
CA SER A 165 -25.92 8.14 -3.18
C SER A 165 -26.50 7.45 -4.42
N GLU A 166 -26.20 7.95 -5.61
CA GLU A 166 -26.68 7.40 -6.88
C GLU A 166 -25.72 6.37 -7.50
N ALA A 167 -24.47 6.30 -7.02
CA ALA A 167 -23.43 5.42 -7.56
C ALA A 167 -23.88 3.95 -7.68
N ALA A 168 -24.70 3.47 -6.72
CA ALA A 168 -25.26 2.12 -6.74
C ALA A 168 -26.22 1.87 -7.91
N GLN A 169 -27.08 2.85 -8.18
CA GLN A 169 -28.04 2.77 -9.29
C GLN A 169 -27.32 2.88 -10.63
N VAL A 170 -26.37 3.82 -10.73
CA VAL A 170 -25.56 4.01 -11.93
C VAL A 170 -24.77 2.74 -12.24
N TYR A 171 -24.08 2.18 -11.24
CA TYR A 171 -23.36 0.91 -11.38
C TYR A 171 -24.28 -0.22 -11.85
N ALA A 172 -25.49 -0.37 -11.28
CA ALA A 172 -26.43 -1.41 -11.69
C ALA A 172 -26.79 -1.34 -13.19
N SER A 173 -27.04 -0.13 -13.69
CA SER A 173 -27.39 0.14 -15.10
C SER A 173 -26.20 0.27 -16.06
N ALA A 174 -24.96 0.33 -15.54
CA ALA A 174 -23.77 0.57 -16.32
C ALA A 174 -23.48 -0.57 -17.32
N SER A 175 -22.79 -0.22 -18.41
CA SER A 175 -22.25 -1.19 -19.35
C SER A 175 -21.27 -2.13 -18.66
N GLY A 176 -21.14 -3.37 -19.17
CA GLY A 176 -20.24 -4.37 -18.59
C GLY A 176 -18.79 -3.88 -18.49
N THR A 177 -18.33 -3.14 -19.49
CA THR A 177 -16.99 -2.53 -19.48
C THR A 177 -16.83 -1.52 -18.35
N LEU A 178 -17.79 -0.61 -18.15
CA LEU A 178 -17.72 0.36 -17.04
C LEU A 178 -17.77 -0.36 -15.67
N LYS A 179 -18.56 -1.43 -15.54
CA LYS A 179 -18.58 -2.24 -14.30
C LYS A 179 -17.21 -2.86 -14.01
N VAL A 180 -16.52 -3.39 -15.02
CA VAL A 180 -15.15 -3.90 -14.90
C VAL A 180 -14.19 -2.79 -14.47
N VAL A 181 -14.26 -1.62 -15.10
CA VAL A 181 -13.40 -0.46 -14.75
C VAL A 181 -13.60 -0.04 -13.29
N ILE A 182 -14.84 0.12 -12.85
CA ILE A 182 -15.14 0.50 -11.46
C ILE A 182 -14.71 -0.60 -10.47
N SER A 183 -14.89 -1.87 -10.84
CA SER A 183 -14.45 -3.01 -10.01
C SER A 183 -12.93 -3.04 -9.87
N TRP A 184 -12.20 -2.79 -10.97
CA TRP A 184 -10.76 -2.67 -10.97
C TRP A 184 -10.30 -1.51 -10.08
N MET A 185 -10.93 -0.32 -10.19
CA MET A 185 -10.59 0.84 -9.36
C MET A 185 -10.76 0.56 -7.86
N LEU A 186 -11.81 -0.19 -7.48
CA LEU A 186 -12.01 -0.60 -6.08
C LEU A 186 -10.95 -1.61 -5.63
N ALA A 187 -10.62 -2.59 -6.47
CA ALA A 187 -9.61 -3.61 -6.17
C ALA A 187 -8.21 -3.01 -6.00
N THR A 188 -7.84 -2.05 -6.85
CA THR A 188 -6.51 -1.41 -6.82
C THR A 188 -6.45 -0.18 -5.91
N GLY A 189 -7.59 0.33 -5.43
CA GLY A 189 -7.63 1.60 -4.70
C GLY A 189 -7.29 2.81 -5.57
N TRP A 190 -7.61 2.75 -6.87
CA TRP A 190 -7.26 3.78 -7.84
C TRP A 190 -7.98 5.11 -7.56
N ILE A 191 -7.20 6.20 -7.50
CA ILE A 191 -7.70 7.54 -7.13
C ILE A 191 -7.78 8.53 -8.29
N ILE A 192 -7.42 8.10 -9.50
CA ILE A 192 -7.47 8.95 -10.71
C ILE A 192 -8.72 8.56 -11.52
N CYS A 193 -9.50 9.54 -11.98
CA CYS A 193 -10.67 9.22 -12.79
C CYS A 193 -10.27 8.61 -14.14
N ILE A 194 -11.10 7.71 -14.66
CA ILE A 194 -10.90 7.05 -15.95
C ILE A 194 -11.99 7.51 -16.89
N CYS A 195 -11.63 8.28 -17.92
CA CYS A 195 -12.57 8.88 -18.84
C CYS A 195 -12.93 7.95 -20.00
N GLY A 196 -12.11 6.93 -20.26
CA GLY A 196 -12.38 5.98 -21.34
C GLY A 196 -11.47 4.76 -21.38
N ARG A 197 -11.66 3.94 -22.42
CA ARG A 197 -10.98 2.64 -22.57
C ARG A 197 -9.48 2.79 -22.68
N GLN A 198 -9.02 3.79 -23.43
CA GLN A 198 -7.59 4.02 -23.60
C GLN A 198 -6.91 4.37 -22.26
N GLU A 199 -7.54 5.21 -21.44
CA GLU A 199 -7.03 5.54 -20.10
C GLU A 199 -7.07 4.33 -19.17
N PHE A 200 -8.08 3.47 -19.29
CA PHE A 200 -8.14 2.22 -18.53
C PHE A 200 -6.97 1.30 -18.86
N GLU A 201 -6.66 1.09 -20.15
CA GLU A 201 -5.49 0.29 -20.56
C GLU A 201 -4.18 0.90 -20.06
N GLN A 202 -4.03 2.24 -20.14
CA GLN A 202 -2.86 2.92 -19.59
C GLN A 202 -2.73 2.78 -18.07
N GLY A 203 -3.85 2.82 -17.35
CA GLY A 203 -3.91 2.58 -15.91
C GLY A 203 -3.42 1.18 -15.56
N LYS A 204 -3.88 0.14 -16.27
CA LYS A 204 -3.40 -1.24 -16.12
C LYS A 204 -1.90 -1.35 -16.38
N ASP A 205 -1.41 -0.79 -17.48
CA ASP A 205 0.02 -0.80 -17.80
C ASP A 205 0.87 -0.08 -16.74
N SER A 206 0.35 1.01 -16.16
CA SER A 206 1.01 1.74 -15.08
C SER A 206 1.12 0.89 -13.81
N VAL A 207 0.04 0.20 -13.43
CA VAL A 207 0.03 -0.73 -12.29
C VAL A 207 1.00 -1.89 -12.53
N HIS A 208 0.95 -2.54 -13.69
CA HIS A 208 1.87 -3.61 -14.04
C HIS A 208 3.33 -3.20 -13.94
N ARG A 209 3.68 -2.05 -14.52
CA ARG A 209 5.05 -1.52 -14.49
C ARG A 209 5.49 -1.21 -13.07
N SER A 210 4.62 -0.61 -12.26
CA SER A 210 4.93 -0.27 -10.87
C SER A 210 5.19 -1.51 -10.03
N CYS A 211 4.35 -2.54 -10.16
CA CYS A 211 4.54 -3.82 -9.48
C CYS A 211 5.81 -4.54 -9.93
N GLN A 212 6.11 -4.58 -11.23
CA GLN A 212 7.33 -5.16 -11.76
C GLN A 212 8.59 -4.43 -11.25
N ASN A 213 8.55 -3.09 -11.20
CA ASN A 213 9.66 -2.30 -10.68
C ASN A 213 9.93 -2.59 -9.19
N LEU A 214 8.87 -2.74 -8.37
CA LEU A 214 9.01 -3.11 -6.96
C LEU A 214 9.66 -4.50 -6.80
N VAL A 215 9.27 -5.48 -7.63
CA VAL A 215 9.87 -6.83 -7.62
C VAL A 215 11.32 -6.80 -8.08
N THR A 216 11.65 -6.05 -9.13
CA THR A 216 13.02 -5.94 -9.63
C THR A 216 13.91 -5.26 -8.59
N ALA A 217 13.47 -4.14 -8.01
CA ALA A 217 14.20 -3.44 -6.94
C ALA A 217 14.44 -4.36 -5.73
N HIS A 218 13.48 -5.24 -5.42
CA HIS A 218 13.65 -6.25 -4.39
C HIS A 218 14.75 -7.27 -4.74
N ILE A 219 14.74 -7.83 -5.95
CA ILE A 219 15.77 -8.78 -6.41
C ILE A 219 17.15 -8.13 -6.37
N GLU A 220 17.27 -6.89 -6.87
CA GLU A 220 18.52 -6.13 -6.88
C GLU A 220 19.03 -5.86 -5.47
N LEU A 221 18.16 -5.40 -4.56
CA LEU A 221 18.51 -5.20 -3.15
C LEU A 221 19.00 -6.50 -2.51
N HIS A 222 18.34 -7.62 -2.77
CA HIS A 222 18.78 -8.93 -2.27
C HIS A 222 20.12 -9.37 -2.85
N ALA A 223 20.35 -9.13 -4.14
CA ALA A 223 21.62 -9.43 -4.79
C ALA A 223 22.76 -8.58 -4.23
N MET A 224 22.55 -7.27 -4.07
CA MET A 224 23.53 -6.34 -3.47
C MET A 224 23.85 -6.72 -2.02
N ASN A 225 22.83 -7.05 -1.23
CA ASN A 225 23.03 -7.45 0.16
C ASN A 225 23.82 -8.77 0.29
N ARG A 226 23.65 -9.72 -0.65
CA ARG A 226 24.49 -10.93 -0.72
C ARG A 226 25.94 -10.60 -1.10
N LEU A 227 26.15 -9.73 -2.09
CA LEU A 227 27.48 -9.31 -2.51
C LEU A 227 28.24 -8.55 -1.42
N ALA A 228 27.53 -7.81 -0.56
CA ALA A 228 28.09 -7.09 0.57
C ALA A 228 28.36 -7.97 1.81
N GLY A 229 28.07 -9.28 1.76
CA GLY A 229 28.29 -10.19 2.90
C GLY A 229 27.36 -9.94 4.08
N MET A 230 26.18 -9.36 3.84
CA MET A 230 25.17 -9.07 4.88
C MET A 230 24.23 -10.26 5.16
N TYR A 231 24.59 -11.45 4.70
CA TYR A 231 23.89 -12.73 4.88
C TYR A 231 24.86 -13.83 5.31
#